data_AF-A0A9D8E3G3-F1
#
_entry.id   AF-A0A9D8E3G3-F1
#
_cell.length_a   1.000
_cell.length_b   1.000
_cell.length_c   1.000
_cell.angle_alpha   90.00
_cell.angle_beta   90.00
_cell.angle_gamma   90.00
#
_symmetry.space_group_name_H-M   'P 1'
#
loop_
_entity.id
_entity.type
_entity.pdbx_description
1 polymer ?
#
loop_
_entity_poly.entity_id
_entity_poly.type
_entity_poly.pdbx_seq_one_letter_code
_entity_poly.pdbx_strand_id
1 'polypeptide(L)' 'CDAHHIQHWADGGETTLANLQLLCRQHHRQAHDNQPYPRRE' A
#
# COMPACT_ATOMS: atom_id res chain seq x y z
N CYS A 1 4.48 8.53 10.33
CA CYS A 1 3.75 7.30 9.98
C CYS A 1 2.85 7.62 8.81
N ASP A 2 2.76 6.71 7.84
CA ASP A 2 1.95 6.85 6.63
C ASP A 2 0.91 5.72 6.61
N ALA A 3 -0.27 6.00 6.08
CA ALA A 3 -1.30 4.99 5.86
C ALA A 3 -0.95 4.16 4.62
N HIS A 4 -0.87 2.85 4.78
CA HIS A 4 -0.61 1.87 3.74
C HIS A 4 -1.87 1.03 3.52
N HIS A 5 -2.24 0.84 2.25
CA HIS A 5 -3.38 -0.01 1.90
C HIS A 5 -2.98 -1.48 1.95
N ILE A 6 -3.76 -2.32 2.64
CA ILE A 6 -3.55 -3.77 2.73
C ILE A 6 -3.90 -4.42 1.39
N GLN A 7 -5.11 -4.16 0.86
CA GLN A 7 -5.44 -4.35 -0.54
C GLN A 7 -5.08 -3.07 -1.29
N HIS A 8 -4.20 -3.19 -2.29
CA HIS A 8 -3.71 -2.04 -3.05
C HIS A 8 -4.85 -1.21 -3.63
N TRP A 9 -4.72 0.12 -3.55
CA TRP A 9 -5.65 1.05 -4.18
C TRP A 9 -5.82 0.79 -5.68
N ALA A 10 -4.74 0.41 -6.38
CA ALA A 10 -4.79 0.10 -7.80
C ALA A 10 -5.56 -1.19 -8.14
N ASP A 11 -5.70 -2.09 -7.16
CA ASP A 11 -6.48 -3.33 -7.28
C ASP A 11 -7.90 -3.17 -6.71
N GLY A 12 -8.37 -1.92 -6.56
CA GLY A 12 -9.71 -1.60 -6.05
C GLY A 12 -9.84 -1.62 -4.53
N GLY A 13 -8.73 -1.60 -3.77
CA GLY A 13 -8.78 -1.51 -2.31
C GLY A 13 -9.41 -0.20 -1.82
N GLU A 14 -10.40 -0.30 -0.95
CA GLU A 14 -11.13 0.85 -0.42
C GLU A 14 -10.30 1.66 0.58
N THR A 15 -10.52 2.97 0.66
CA THR A 15 -9.92 3.84 1.68
C THR A 15 -10.74 3.75 2.98
N THR A 16 -10.57 2.66 3.73
CA THR A 16 -11.24 2.44 5.02
C THR A 16 -10.24 2.08 6.12
N LEU A 17 -10.58 2.32 7.39
CA LEU A 17 -9.72 1.94 8.51
C LEU A 17 -9.43 0.43 8.54
N ALA A 18 -10.35 -0.39 8.01
CA ALA A 18 -10.16 -1.83 7.90
C ALA A 18 -9.12 -2.22 6.84
N ASN A 19 -8.92 -1.39 5.80
CA ASN A 19 -7.97 -1.64 4.72
C ASN A 19 -6.67 -0.82 4.86
N LEU A 20 -6.51 -0.06 5.96
CA LEU A 20 -5.34 0.79 6.19
C LEU A 20 -4.55 0.33 7.42
N GLN A 21 -3.23 0.31 7.28
CA GLN A 21 -2.30 0.14 8.39
C GLN A 21 -1.29 1.28 8.44
N LEU A 22 -0.78 1.60 9.63
CA LEU A 22 0.25 2.63 9.79
C LEU A 22 1.64 2.01 9.68
N LEU A 23 2.42 2.50 8.72
CA LEU A 23 3.82 2.14 8.54
C LEU A 23 4.73 3.36 8.71
N CYS A 24 5.99 3.14 9.09
CA CYS A 24 6.99 4.19 8.97
C CYS A 24 7.38 4.37 7.49
N ARG A 25 7.95 5.53 7.11
CA ARG A 25 8.30 5.83 5.71
C ARG A 25 9.20 4.77 5.06
N GLN A 26 10.11 4.16 5.83
CA GLN A 26 10.98 3.10 5.35
C GLN A 26 10.19 1.82 5.02
N HIS A 27 9.40 1.33 5.98
CA HIS A 27 8.57 0.14 5.79
C HIS A 27 7.48 0.35 4.74
N HIS A 28 6.95 1.57 4.62
CA HIS A 28 5.95 1.90 3.61
C HIS A 28 6.51 1.75 2.19
N ARG A 29 7.74 2.23 1.94
CA ARG A 29 8.42 2.04 0.64
C ARG A 29 8.74 0.57 0.37
N GLN A 30 9.30 -0.14 1.34
CA GLN A 30 9.63 -1.57 1.20
C GLN A 30 8.41 -2.45 0.91
N ALA A 31 7.24 -2.10 1.46
CA ALA A 31 5.99 -2.81 1.19
C ALA A 31 5.56 -2.68 -0.29
N HIS A 32 5.81 -1.52 -0.92
CA HIS A 32 5.58 -1.33 -2.35
C HIS A 32 6.62 -2.02 -3.22
N ASP A 33 7.87 -2.13 -2.78
CA ASP A 33 8.95 -2.76 -3.55
C ASP A 33 8.80 -4.29 -3.63
N ASN A 34 8.20 -4.92 -2.62
CA ASN A 34 8.03 -6.38 -2.52
C ASN A 34 6.71 -6.91 -3.12
N GLN A 35 5.80 -6.02 -3.56
CA GLN A 35 4.58 -6.43 -4.25
C GLN A 35 4.62 -5.94 -5.70
N PRO A 36 4.29 -6.81 -6.68
CA PRO A 36 4.32 -6.42 -8.08
C PRO A 36 3.18 -5.44 -8.36
N TYR A 37 3.45 -4.14 -8.28
CA TYR A 37 2.59 -3.17 -8.93
C TYR A 37 2.69 -3.44 -10.44
N PRO A 38 1.58 -3.52 -11.20
CA PRO A 38 1.65 -3.63 -12.64
C PRO A 38 2.45 -2.45 -13.17
N ARG A 39 3.63 -2.73 -13.75
CA ARG A 39 4.52 -1.71 -14.30
C ARG A 39 3.69 -0.95 -15.33
N ARG A 40 3.43 0.33 -15.08
CA ARG A 40 2.72 1.17 -16.05
C ARG A 40 3.60 1.26 -17.29
N GLU A 41 3.10 0.75 -18.41
CA GLU A 41 3.65 1.00 -19.75
C GLU A 41 3.54 2.48 -20.11
#